data_AF-A0A961VW95-F1
#
_entry.id   AF-A0A961VW95-F1
#
_cell.length_a   1.000
_cell.length_b   1.000
_cell.length_c   1.000
_cell.angle_alpha   90.00
_cell.angle_beta   90.00
_cell.angle_gamma   90.00
#
_symmetry.space_group_name_H-M   'P 1'
#
loop_
_entity.id
_entity.type
_entity.pdbx_description
1 polymer ?
#
loop_
_entity_poly.entity_id
_entity_poly.type
_entity_poly.pdbx_seq_one_letter_code
_entity_poly.pdbx_strand_id
1 'polypeptide(L)' 'MRLNPPTIVIFLISLVIAMLAVVTKLGVIHVPRYLPHQEFWLAIVAYIVLMTGTVVRGL' A
#
# COMPACT_ATOMS: atom_id res chain seq x y z
N MET A 1 -0.03 -21.57 -9.56
CA MET A 1 -0.38 -20.16 -9.32
C MET A 1 0.57 -19.31 -10.15
N ARG A 2 0.13 -18.78 -11.30
CA ARG A 2 0.93 -17.84 -12.11
C ARG A 2 0.57 -16.43 -11.65
N LEU A 3 1.44 -15.83 -10.83
CA LEU A 3 1.36 -14.41 -10.51
C LEU A 3 2.03 -13.65 -11.65
N ASN A 4 1.33 -12.69 -12.25
CA ASN A 4 1.98 -11.84 -13.24
C ASN A 4 2.69 -10.67 -12.54
N PRO A 5 3.85 -10.25 -13.07
CA PRO A 5 4.55 -9.12 -12.52
C PRO A 5 3.64 -7.87 -12.58
N PRO A 6 3.49 -7.14 -11.46
CA PRO A 6 2.72 -5.91 -11.46
C PRO A 6 3.45 -4.88 -12.33
N THR A 7 2.72 -3.94 -12.93
CA THR A 7 3.40 -2.79 -13.56
C THR A 7 4.31 -2.11 -12.58
N ILE A 8 5.40 -1.56 -13.12
CA ILE A 8 6.22 -0.55 -12.43
C ILE A 8 5.34 0.57 -11.84
N VAL A 9 4.30 1.05 -12.55
CA VAL A 9 3.40 2.11 -12.07
C VAL A 9 2.64 1.69 -10.80
N ILE A 10 1.91 0.58 -10.81
CA ILE A 10 1.16 0.05 -9.65
C ILE A 10 2.11 -0.30 -8.50
N PHE A 11 3.28 -0.86 -8.81
CA PHE A 11 4.30 -1.13 -7.80
C PHE A 11 4.76 0.15 -7.11
N LEU A 12 5.07 1.20 -7.87
CA LEU A 12 5.48 2.49 -7.30
C LEU A 12 4.36 3.14 -6.47
N ILE A 13 3.11 3.08 -6.94
CA ILE A 13 1.96 3.61 -6.19
C ILE A 13 1.79 2.89 -4.86
N SER A 14 1.79 1.55 -4.87
CA SER A 14 1.67 0.75 -3.64
C SER A 14 2.86 0.96 -2.70
N LEU A 15 4.08 1.10 -3.23
CA LEU A 15 5.28 1.39 -2.46
C LEU A 15 5.18 2.75 -1.75
N VAL A 16 4.69 3.79 -2.43
CA VAL A 16 4.51 5.12 -1.83
C VAL A 16 3.47 5.07 -0.69
N ILE A 17 2.33 4.39 -0.91
CA ILE A 17 1.29 4.26 0.13
C ILE A 17 1.82 3.47 1.32
N ALA A 18 2.58 2.40 1.09
CA ALA A 18 3.21 1.62 2.14
C ALA A 18 4.24 2.44 2.94
N MET A 19 5.07 3.22 2.26
CA MET A 19 6.02 4.15 2.90
C MET A 19 5.29 5.18 3.76
N LEU A 20 4.19 5.76 3.28
CA LEU A 20 3.37 6.67 4.08
C LEU A 20 2.81 5.98 5.34
N ALA A 21 2.34 4.74 5.24
CA ALA A 21 1.88 3.97 6.39
C ALA A 21 2.99 3.78 7.44
N VAL A 22 4.22 3.50 7.01
CA VAL A 22 5.38 3.32 7.89
C VAL A 22 5.80 4.64 8.55
N VAL A 23 5.93 5.70 7.76
CA VAL A 23 6.35 7.03 8.24
C VAL A 23 5.35 7.60 9.26
N THR A 24 4.05 7.40 9.02
CA THR A 24 2.99 7.80 9.97
C THR A 24 2.98 6.94 11.24
N LYS A 25 3.28 5.63 11.14
CA LYS A 25 3.42 4.77 12.32
C LYS A 25 4.62 5.10 13.18
N LEU A 26 5.75 5.43 12.55
CA LEU A 26 6.99 5.81 13.22
C LEU A 26 6.93 7.21 13.86
N GLY A 27 5.85 7.96 13.65
CA GLY A 27 5.69 9.31 14.21
C GLY A 27 6.63 10.36 13.60
N VAL A 28 7.28 10.03 12.47
CA VAL A 28 8.17 10.95 11.75
C VAL A 28 7.39 12.15 11.21
N ILE A 29 6.11 11.94 10.87
CA ILE A 29 5.18 12.99 10.46
C ILE A 29 3.93 12.89 11.34
N HIS A 30 3.62 13.97 12.05
CA HIS A 30 2.38 14.07 12.83
C HIS A 30 1.20 14.28 11.87
N VAL A 31 0.57 13.17 11.47
CA VAL A 31 -0.67 13.20 10.70
C VAL A 31 -1.85 13.14 11.67
N PRO A 32 -2.84 14.04 11.57
CA PRO A 32 -4.05 13.97 12.37
C PRO A 32 -4.70 12.60 12.20
N ARG A 33 -4.90 11.88 13.31
CA ARG A 33 -5.63 10.60 13.30
C ARG A 33 -7.12 10.88 13.32
N TYR A 34 -7.78 10.61 12.20
CA TYR A 34 -9.25 10.65 12.11
C TYR A 34 -9.88 9.28 12.37
N LEU A 35 -9.11 8.20 12.24
CA LEU A 35 -9.54 6.82 12.41
C LEU A 35 -8.61 6.06 13.37
N PRO A 36 -9.15 5.15 14.21
CA PRO A 36 -8.32 4.25 14.99
C PRO A 36 -7.44 3.38 14.06
N HIS A 37 -6.16 3.27 14.39
CA HIS A 37 -5.16 2.52 13.63
C HIS A 37 -5.08 2.91 12.14
N GLN A 38 -5.14 4.20 11.81
CA GLN A 38 -5.06 4.73 10.44
C GLN A 38 -3.88 4.17 9.62
N GLU A 39 -2.71 3.98 10.26
CA GLU A 39 -1.54 3.35 9.63
C GLU A 39 -1.80 1.93 9.09
N PHE A 40 -2.64 1.16 9.77
CA PHE A 40 -2.94 -0.22 9.43
C PHE A 40 -3.84 -0.26 8.20
N TRP A 41 -4.81 0.66 8.14
CA TRP A 41 -5.67 0.82 6.97
C TRP A 41 -4.88 1.26 5.73
N LEU A 42 -3.94 2.19 5.88
CA LEU A 42 -3.03 2.59 4.79
C LEU A 42 -2.19 1.41 4.29
N ALA A 43 -1.65 0.60 5.18
CA ALA A 43 -0.89 -0.59 4.82
C ALA A 43 -1.76 -1.65 4.10
N ILE A 44 -3.00 -1.85 4.56
CA ILE A 44 -3.96 -2.74 3.90
C ILE A 44 -4.27 -2.26 2.49
N VAL A 45 -4.52 -0.96 2.30
CA VAL A 45 -4.80 -0.40 0.97
C VAL A 45 -3.59 -0.58 0.06
N ALA A 46 -2.37 -0.31 0.53
CA ALA A 46 -1.15 -0.56 -0.23
C ALA A 46 -1.04 -2.03 -0.68
N TYR A 47 -1.30 -2.97 0.23
CA TYR A 47 -1.29 -4.39 -0.06
C TYR A 47 -2.35 -4.79 -1.09
N ILE A 48 -3.59 -4.30 -0.94
CA ILE A 48 -4.67 -4.60 -1.88
C ILE A 48 -4.32 -4.06 -3.27
N VAL A 49 -3.80 -2.84 -3.39
CA VAL A 49 -3.38 -2.25 -4.67
C VAL A 49 -2.28 -3.09 -5.34
N LEU A 50 -1.27 -3.52 -4.57
CA LEU A 50 -0.21 -4.40 -5.06
C LEU A 50 -0.79 -5.75 -5.53
N MET A 51 -1.66 -6.36 -4.71
CA MET A 51 -2.30 -7.64 -4.98
C MET A 51 -3.20 -7.57 -6.22
N THR A 52 -4.00 -6.52 -6.38
CA THR A 52 -4.79 -6.30 -7.60
C THR A 52 -3.87 -6.15 -8.81
N GLY A 53 -2.73 -5.47 -8.67
CA GLY A 53 -1.72 -5.36 -9.72
C GLY A 53 -1.11 -6.69 -10.16
N THR A 54 -0.93 -7.65 -9.25
CA THR A 54 -0.39 -8.98 -9.55
C THR A 54 -1.44 -9.97 -10.06
N VAL A 55 -2.70 -9.82 -9.63
CA VAL A 55 -3.82 -10.70 -9.97
C VAL A 55 -4.53 -10.28 -11.26
N VAL A 56 -4.85 -8.99 -11.44
CA VAL A 56 -5.65 -8.50 -12.60
C VAL A 56 -4.85 -8.53 -13.90
N ARG A 57 -3.52 -8.37 -13.83
CA ARG A 57 -2.66 -8.64 -14.99
C ARG A 57 -2.37 -10.12 -15.18
N GLY A 58 -2.65 -10.96 -14.18
CA GLY A 58 -2.41 -12.41 -14.15
C GLY A 58 -3.58 -13.28 -14.57
N LEU A 59 -4.74 -12.68 -14.84
CA LEU A 59 -5.92 -13.30 -15.45
C LEU A 59 -5.99 -12.99 -16.94
#